data_AF-A0A975GGT3-F1
#
_entry.id   AF-A0A975GGT3-F1
#
_cell.length_a   1.000
_cell.length_b   1.000
_cell.length_c   1.000
_cell.angle_alpha   90.00
_cell.angle_beta   90.00
_cell.angle_gamma   90.00
#
_symmetry.space_group_name_H-M   'P 1'
#
loop_
_entity.id
_entity.type
_entity.pdbx_description
1 polymer ?
#
loop_
_entity_poly.entity_id
_entity_poly.type
_entity_poly.pdbx_seq_one_letter_code
_entity_poly.pdbx_strand_id
1 'polypeptide(L)'
;MKWKEWSEYSKDESNWENKFERGLLKAEHVKDYTLRLWFEENLDVSIYELDFYPLIIEENPGDAFLPLRDKKRFELVKGDYTLIWINPETGLYDEKTIDIAPECIRFFCEKYGKRIKISENYQKKAA
;
A
#
# COMPACT_ATOMS: atom_id res chain seq x y z
N MET A 1 7.91 -6.40 -6.63
CA MET A 1 8.21 -5.34 -5.64
C MET A 1 9.40 -5.78 -4.81
N LYS A 2 10.20 -4.85 -4.29
CA LYS A 2 11.38 -5.20 -3.48
C LYS A 2 11.36 -4.56 -2.10
N TRP A 3 11.15 -5.37 -1.07
CA TRP A 3 11.05 -4.90 0.32
C TRP A 3 12.33 -4.24 0.81
N LYS A 4 13.50 -4.76 0.42
CA LYS A 4 14.81 -4.20 0.79
C LYS A 4 14.96 -2.75 0.32
N GLU A 5 14.48 -2.43 -0.88
CA GLU A 5 14.58 -1.08 -1.43
C GLU A 5 13.74 -0.08 -0.62
N TRP A 6 12.55 -0.50 -0.17
CA TRP A 6 11.77 0.29 0.78
C TRP A 6 12.50 0.45 2.12
N SER A 7 13.05 -0.64 2.68
CA SER A 7 13.76 -0.58 3.96
C SER A 7 15.00 0.32 3.95
N GLU A 8 15.65 0.49 2.80
CA GLU A 8 16.74 1.43 2.61
C GLU A 8 16.21 2.86 2.46
N TYR A 9 15.21 3.06 1.59
CA TYR A 9 14.57 4.35 1.38
C TYR A 9 14.01 4.95 2.68
N SER A 10 13.36 4.12 3.50
CA SER A 10 12.66 4.58 4.70
C SER A 10 13.59 5.03 5.83
N LYS A 11 14.87 4.63 5.79
CA LYS A 11 15.87 4.97 6.82
C LYS A 11 16.59 6.28 6.55
N ASP A 12 16.51 6.79 5.33
CA ASP A 12 17.12 8.06 4.96
C ASP A 12 16.17 9.20 5.32
N GLU A 13 16.55 9.99 6.32
CA GLU A 13 15.74 11.09 6.85
C GLU A 13 15.40 12.15 5.80
N SER A 14 16.28 12.35 4.81
CA SER A 14 16.06 13.34 3.75
C SER A 14 14.84 13.02 2.88
N ASN A 15 14.42 11.75 2.81
CA ASN A 15 13.22 11.35 2.09
C ASN A 15 11.92 11.77 2.77
N TRP A 16 12.00 12.22 4.03
CA TRP A 16 10.85 12.60 4.85
C TRP A 16 10.72 14.12 5.03
N GLU A 17 11.77 14.87 4.75
CA GLU A 17 11.74 16.33 4.86
C GLU A 17 10.65 16.93 3.97
N ASN A 18 9.73 17.69 4.57
CA ASN A 18 8.59 18.33 3.91
C ASN A 18 7.66 17.37 3.14
N LYS A 19 7.75 16.06 3.39
CA LYS A 19 6.88 15.07 2.78
C LYS A 19 5.66 14.83 3.65
N PHE A 20 4.48 15.10 3.09
CA PHE A 20 3.20 14.81 3.71
C PHE A 20 2.40 13.88 2.80
N GLU A 21 2.18 12.65 3.25
CA GLU A 21 1.28 11.70 2.61
C GLU A 21 -0.09 11.81 3.26
N ARG A 22 -1.12 12.01 2.43
CA ARG A 22 -2.50 12.21 2.91
C ARG A 22 -3.17 10.89 3.27
N GLY A 23 -2.68 9.79 2.71
CA GLY A 23 -3.14 8.45 3.04
C GLY A 23 -3.95 7.79 1.93
N LEU A 24 -4.35 6.55 2.19
CA LEU A 24 -5.28 5.81 1.36
C LEU A 24 -6.73 6.18 1.71
N LEU A 25 -7.51 6.51 0.69
CA LEU A 25 -8.96 6.67 0.80
C LEU A 25 -9.69 5.34 0.68
N LYS A 26 -9.12 4.41 -0.09
CA LYS A 26 -9.77 3.15 -0.43
C LYS A 26 -8.76 2.14 -0.95
N ALA A 27 -9.05 0.86 -0.72
CA ALA A 27 -8.42 -0.26 -1.39
C ALA A 27 -9.51 -1.23 -1.86
N GLU A 28 -9.29 -1.86 -3.02
CA GLU A 28 -10.16 -2.91 -3.54
C GLU A 28 -9.33 -4.05 -4.10
N HIS A 29 -9.75 -5.28 -3.81
CA HIS A 29 -9.23 -6.45 -4.50
C HIS A 29 -9.70 -6.46 -5.95
N VAL A 30 -8.77 -6.69 -6.88
CA VAL A 30 -9.07 -6.76 -8.32
C VAL A 30 -9.06 -8.21 -8.79
N LYS A 31 -7.95 -8.90 -8.55
CA LYS A 31 -7.73 -10.32 -8.87
C LYS A 31 -6.44 -10.80 -8.21
N ASP A 32 -6.33 -12.10 -7.93
CA ASP A 32 -5.12 -12.71 -7.36
C ASP A 32 -4.58 -11.89 -6.17
N TYR A 33 -3.35 -11.39 -6.25
CA TYR A 33 -2.75 -10.48 -5.26
C TYR A 33 -2.69 -9.02 -5.72
N THR A 34 -3.49 -8.67 -6.72
CA THR A 34 -3.58 -7.31 -7.24
C THR A 34 -4.65 -6.52 -6.52
N LEU A 35 -4.25 -5.36 -5.98
CA LEU A 35 -5.14 -4.39 -5.40
C LEU A 35 -5.20 -3.13 -6.24
N ARG A 36 -6.38 -2.50 -6.29
CA ARG A 36 -6.54 -1.12 -6.72
C ARG A 36 -6.55 -0.23 -5.49
N LEU A 37 -5.81 0.86 -5.55
CA LEU A 37 -5.50 1.71 -4.41
C LEU A 37 -5.80 3.16 -4.80
N TRP A 38 -6.59 3.84 -3.98
CA TRP A 38 -6.95 5.24 -4.14
C TRP A 38 -6.29 6.03 -3.05
N PHE A 39 -5.54 7.04 -3.45
CA PHE A 39 -4.92 7.97 -2.54
C PHE A 39 -5.60 9.32 -2.61
N GLU A 40 -5.66 9.97 -1.45
CA GLU A 40 -6.13 11.34 -1.36
C GLU A 40 -5.09 12.29 -1.96
N GLU A 41 -5.55 13.18 -2.83
CA GLU A 41 -4.80 14.33 -3.30
C GLU A 41 -5.62 15.60 -2.99
N ASN A 42 -4.99 16.78 -3.01
CA ASN A 42 -5.61 18.04 -2.53
C ASN A 42 -7.08 18.26 -2.95
N LEU A 43 -7.41 18.02 -4.23
CA LEU A 43 -8.74 18.23 -4.81
C LEU A 43 -9.13 17.10 -5.77
N ASP A 44 -8.45 15.96 -5.67
CA ASP A 44 -8.57 14.86 -6.63
C ASP A 44 -8.07 13.55 -5.99
N VAL A 45 -7.95 12.48 -6.78
CA VAL A 45 -7.42 11.19 -6.36
C VAL A 45 -6.39 10.65 -7.35
N SER A 46 -5.39 9.98 -6.83
CA SER A 46 -4.49 9.13 -7.62
C SER A 46 -4.89 7.67 -7.43
N ILE A 47 -4.92 6.91 -8.52
CA ILE A 47 -5.38 5.52 -8.57
C ILE A 47 -4.30 4.64 -9.20
N TYR A 48 -3.92 3.61 -8.48
CA TYR A 48 -2.93 2.63 -8.92
C TYR A 48 -3.49 1.22 -8.83
N GLU A 49 -3.03 0.33 -9.70
CA GLU A 49 -3.09 -1.11 -9.51
C GLU A 49 -1.71 -1.62 -9.13
N LEU A 50 -1.60 -2.35 -8.04
CA LEU A 50 -0.33 -2.89 -7.53
C LEU A 50 -0.46 -4.38 -7.28
N ASP A 51 0.48 -5.15 -7.81
CA ASP A 51 0.56 -6.60 -7.61
C ASP A 51 1.44 -6.94 -6.40
N PHE A 52 0.80 -7.51 -5.38
CA PHE A 52 1.42 -7.94 -4.13
C PHE A 52 2.02 -9.35 -4.17
N TYR A 53 1.83 -10.10 -5.25
CA TYR A 53 2.38 -11.45 -5.36
C TYR A 53 3.89 -11.50 -5.08
N PRO A 54 4.73 -10.62 -5.69
CA PRO A 54 6.17 -10.66 -5.41
C PRO A 54 6.49 -10.41 -3.94
N LEU A 55 5.77 -9.50 -3.28
CA LEU A 55 6.03 -9.16 -1.88
C LEU A 55 5.59 -10.27 -0.92
N ILE A 56 4.42 -10.88 -1.15
CA ILE A 56 3.80 -11.83 -0.21
C ILE A 56 4.28 -13.26 -0.43
N ILE A 57 4.54 -13.62 -1.69
CA ILE A 57 4.83 -15.01 -2.11
C ILE A 57 6.31 -15.20 -2.43
N GLU A 58 6.90 -14.33 -3.24
CA GLU A 58 8.28 -14.50 -3.71
C GLU A 58 9.31 -13.98 -2.71
N GLU A 59 8.98 -12.90 -1.99
CA GLU A 59 9.79 -12.34 -0.93
C GLU A 59 9.40 -12.84 0.46
N ASN A 60 10.29 -12.60 1.42
CA ASN A 60 10.02 -12.75 2.85
C ASN A 60 10.15 -11.38 3.54
N PRO A 61 9.12 -10.51 3.46
CA PRO A 61 9.11 -9.21 4.12
C PRO A 61 8.96 -9.32 5.65
N GLY A 62 8.86 -10.54 6.19
CA GLY A 62 8.70 -10.84 7.61
C GLY A 62 7.41 -11.62 7.90
N ASP A 63 7.32 -12.17 9.11
CA ASP A 63 6.22 -13.06 9.53
C ASP A 63 4.85 -12.35 9.54
N ALA A 64 4.84 -11.02 9.66
CA ALA A 64 3.63 -10.21 9.65
C ALA A 64 2.78 -10.38 8.36
N PHE A 65 3.41 -10.68 7.22
CA PHE A 65 2.70 -10.83 5.94
C PHE A 65 2.29 -12.26 5.62
N LEU A 66 2.78 -13.26 6.37
CA LEU A 66 2.45 -14.68 6.14
C LEU A 66 0.95 -14.95 6.11
N PRO A 67 0.10 -14.36 6.98
CA PRO A 67 -1.34 -14.60 6.93
C PRO A 67 -1.98 -14.15 5.61
N LEU A 68 -1.39 -13.18 4.90
CA LEU A 68 -1.92 -12.73 3.61
C LEU A 68 -1.72 -13.73 2.48
N ARG A 69 -0.97 -14.82 2.70
CA ARG A 69 -0.89 -15.92 1.72
C ARG A 69 -2.23 -16.65 1.55
N ASP A 70 -3.10 -16.62 2.56
CA ASP A 70 -4.49 -17.00 2.38
C ASP A 70 -5.21 -15.96 1.49
N LYS A 71 -5.68 -16.39 0.32
CA LYS A 71 -6.35 -15.50 -0.63
C LYS A 71 -7.63 -14.89 -0.03
N LYS A 72 -8.40 -15.65 0.74
CA LYS A 72 -9.62 -15.12 1.39
C LYS A 72 -9.25 -14.04 2.39
N ARG A 73 -8.14 -14.22 3.10
CA ARG A 73 -7.60 -13.21 4.00
C ARG A 73 -7.22 -11.95 3.22
N PHE A 74 -6.52 -12.10 2.11
CA PHE A 74 -6.06 -10.98 1.27
C PHE A 74 -7.22 -10.18 0.64
N GLU A 75 -8.30 -10.84 0.25
CA GLU A 75 -9.49 -10.21 -0.35
C GLU A 75 -10.22 -9.25 0.61
N LEU A 76 -10.07 -9.42 1.93
CA LEU A 76 -10.70 -8.60 2.97
C LEU A 76 -9.99 -7.27 3.22
N VAL A 77 -9.21 -6.79 2.26
CA VAL A 77 -8.45 -5.54 2.37
C VAL A 77 -9.37 -4.33 2.51
N LYS A 78 -8.90 -3.34 3.27
CA LYS A 78 -9.53 -2.03 3.42
C LYS A 78 -8.47 -0.94 3.30
N GLY A 79 -8.86 0.19 2.72
CA GLY A 79 -8.07 1.43 2.81
C GLY A 79 -8.79 2.37 3.76
N ASP A 80 -8.11 2.78 4.82
CA ASP A 80 -8.61 3.76 5.79
C ASP A 80 -7.40 4.49 6.38
N TYR A 81 -6.92 5.51 5.67
CA TYR A 81 -5.62 6.17 5.84
C TYR A 81 -4.42 5.23 5.58
N THR A 82 -4.39 4.04 6.15
CA THR A 82 -3.44 2.96 5.88
C THR A 82 -4.09 1.84 5.04
N LEU A 83 -3.27 0.90 4.55
CA LEU A 83 -3.76 -0.32 3.91
C LEU A 83 -3.88 -1.43 4.94
N ILE A 84 -5.09 -1.95 5.18
CA ILE A 84 -5.43 -2.73 6.37
C ILE A 84 -6.09 -4.06 5.99
N TRP A 85 -5.70 -5.12 6.71
CA TRP A 85 -6.44 -6.38 6.84
C TRP A 85 -6.77 -6.60 8.34
N ILE A 86 -7.99 -6.26 8.75
CA ILE A 86 -8.50 -6.38 10.14
C ILE A 86 -8.56 -7.84 10.60
N ASN A 87 -8.37 -8.20 11.86
CA ASN A 87 -8.41 -9.61 12.30
C ASN A 87 -9.71 -10.33 11.83
N PRO A 88 -9.63 -11.48 11.12
CA PRO A 88 -10.82 -12.10 10.54
C PRO A 88 -11.66 -12.84 11.59
N GLU A 89 -11.09 -13.15 12.75
CA GLU A 89 -11.79 -13.84 13.84
C GLU A 89 -12.66 -12.87 14.66
N THR A 90 -12.15 -11.67 14.92
CA THR A 90 -12.82 -10.66 15.77
C THR A 90 -13.54 -9.59 14.94
N GLY A 91 -13.09 -9.34 13.71
CA GLY A 91 -13.54 -8.22 12.89
C GLY A 91 -13.05 -6.86 13.41
N LEU A 92 -12.11 -6.85 14.35
CA LEU A 92 -11.60 -5.65 15.02
C LEU A 92 -10.16 -5.33 14.61
N TYR A 93 -9.75 -4.11 14.92
CA TYR A 93 -8.35 -3.69 14.85
C TYR A 93 -7.64 -4.11 16.14
N ASP A 94 -6.92 -5.22 16.09
CA ASP A 94 -6.15 -5.79 17.21
C ASP A 94 -4.76 -6.27 16.75
N GLU A 95 -4.04 -7.01 17.61
CA GLU A 95 -2.68 -7.49 17.35
C GLU A 95 -2.52 -8.42 16.13
N LYS A 96 -3.61 -9.02 15.63
CA LYS A 96 -3.60 -9.82 14.39
C LYS A 96 -3.91 -8.99 13.14
N THR A 97 -4.09 -7.69 13.30
CA THR A 97 -4.27 -6.77 12.17
C THR A 97 -2.95 -6.62 11.43
N ILE A 98 -3.05 -6.63 10.10
CA ILE A 98 -1.92 -6.33 9.23
C ILE A 98 -2.22 -4.98 8.61
N ASP A 99 -1.41 -3.98 8.92
CA ASP A 99 -1.49 -2.66 8.33
C ASP A 99 -0.18 -2.28 7.64
N ILE A 100 -0.29 -1.47 6.59
CA ILE A 100 0.86 -0.92 5.89
C ILE A 100 0.66 0.58 5.76
N ALA A 101 1.66 1.33 6.23
CA ALA A 101 1.68 2.78 6.18
C ALA A 101 1.51 3.29 4.74
N PRO A 102 0.79 4.41 4.53
CA PRO A 102 0.49 4.90 3.20
C PRO A 102 1.73 5.31 2.40
N GLU A 103 2.79 5.80 3.06
CA GLU A 103 4.06 6.17 2.43
C GLU A 103 4.77 4.96 1.82
N CYS A 104 4.68 3.80 2.49
CA CYS A 104 5.23 2.54 2.02
C CYS A 104 4.50 2.08 0.76
N ILE A 105 3.17 2.09 0.81
CA ILE A 105 2.34 1.69 -0.34
C ILE A 105 2.49 2.67 -1.50
N ARG A 106 2.60 3.97 -1.21
CA ARG A 106 2.88 5.00 -2.21
C ARG A 106 4.19 4.74 -2.94
N PHE A 107 5.27 4.49 -2.19
CA PHE A 107 6.58 4.16 -2.77
C PHE A 107 6.48 2.99 -3.75
N PHE A 108 5.80 1.92 -3.36
CA PHE A 108 5.63 0.77 -4.23
C PHE A 108 4.73 1.06 -5.45
N CYS A 109 3.67 1.84 -5.27
CA CYS A 109 2.80 2.26 -6.38
C CYS A 109 3.54 3.11 -7.41
N GLU A 110 4.37 4.06 -6.97
CA GLU A 110 5.15 4.92 -7.86
C GLU A 110 6.17 4.13 -8.68
N LYS A 111 6.79 3.11 -8.05
CA LYS A 111 7.90 2.36 -8.62
C LYS A 111 7.48 1.15 -9.45
N TYR A 112 6.42 0.44 -9.02
CA TYR A 112 5.99 -0.82 -9.63
C TYR A 112 4.51 -0.84 -10.01
N GLY A 113 3.72 0.12 -9.51
CA GLY A 113 2.29 0.16 -9.75
C GLY A 113 1.94 0.60 -11.17
N LYS A 114 0.88 0.00 -11.71
CA LYS A 114 0.25 0.47 -12.92
C LYS A 114 -0.61 1.70 -12.60
N ARG A 115 -0.28 2.81 -13.23
CA ARG A 115 -1.01 4.08 -13.08
C ARG A 115 -2.34 4.00 -13.81
N ILE A 116 -3.45 4.04 -13.08
CA ILE A 116 -4.80 4.06 -13.66
C ILE A 116 -5.27 5.50 -13.84
N LYS A 117 -5.04 6.33 -12.82
CA LYS A 117 -5.28 7.77 -12.86
C LYS A 117 -4.23 8.44 -11.99
N ILE A 118 -3.62 9.51 -12.46
CA ILE A 118 -2.74 10.34 -11.64
C ILE A 118 -3.31 11.75 -11.63
N SER A 119 -3.47 12.33 -10.45
CA SER A 119 -3.90 13.72 -10.36
C SER A 119 -2.88 14.67 -11.00
N GLU A 120 -3.34 15.66 -11.75
CA GLU A 120 -2.48 16.70 -12.35
C GLU A 120 -1.65 17.44 -11.29
N ASN A 121 -2.21 17.64 -10.09
CA ASN A 121 -1.51 18.29 -8.98
C ASN A 121 -0.35 17.44 -8.44
N TYR A 122 -0.52 16.11 -8.49
CA TYR A 122 0.52 15.19 -8.06
C TYR A 122 1.64 15.09 -9.12
N GLN A 123 1.30 15.11 -10.42
CA GLN A 123 2.31 15.13 -11.49
C GLN A 123 3.26 16.33 -11.38
N LYS A 124 2.75 17.52 -11.03
CA LYS A 124 3.56 18.74 -10.87
C LYS A 124 4.53 18.71 -9.69
N LYS A 125 4.29 17.88 -8.67
CA LYS A 125 5.21 17.71 -7.54
C LYS A 125 6.35 16.73 -7.84
N ALA A 126 6.19 15.85 -8.81
CA ALA A 126 7.13 14.79 -9.16
C ALA A 126 8.08 15.15 -10.33
N ALA A 127 7.88 16.32 -10.95
CA ALA A 127 8.70 16.88 -12.03
C ALA A 127 9.61 17.99 -11.49
#